data_AF-A0A1F6I7N4-F1
#
_entry.id   AF-A0A1F6I7N4-F1
#
_cell.length_a   1.000
_cell.length_b   1.000
_cell.length_c   1.000
_cell.angle_alpha   90.00
_cell.angle_beta   90.00
_cell.angle_gamma   90.00
#
_symmetry.space_group_name_H-M   'P 1'
#
loop_
_entity.id
_entity.type
_entity.pdbx_description
1 polymer ?
#
loop_
_entity_poly.entity_id
_entity_poly.type
_entity_poly.pdbx_seq_one_letter_code
_entity_poly.pdbx_strand_id
1 'polypeptide(L)' 'MLELNLSRAQLRVLSNVFGNFVVVWIVAMFGTRNILVLTANFVLAIISWRLAVKVEEILEEL' A
#
# COMPACT_ATOMS: atom_id res chain seq x y z
N MET A 1 1.49 21.93 7.25
CA MET A 1 0.98 21.23 6.05
C MET A 1 2.21 20.68 5.35
N LEU A 2 2.40 19.36 5.26
CA LEU A 2 3.53 18.82 4.49
C LEU A 2 3.22 19.06 3.01
N GLU A 3 3.88 20.05 2.41
CA GLU A 3 3.87 20.25 0.96
C GLU A 3 4.66 19.10 0.32
N LEU A 4 3.99 17.98 0.04
CA LEU A 4 4.54 16.96 -0.84
C LEU A 4 4.53 17.53 -2.26
N ASN A 5 5.61 18.19 -2.66
CA ASN A 5 5.94 18.48 -4.06
C ASN A 5 6.34 17.18 -4.79
N LEU A 6 5.44 16.21 -4.84
CA LEU A 6 5.62 15.01 -5.66
C LEU A 6 5.06 15.26 -7.05
N SER A 7 5.89 14.99 -8.07
CA SER A 7 5.43 14.99 -9.45
C SER A 7 4.45 13.84 -9.71
N ARG A 8 3.60 13.99 -10.74
CA ARG A 8 2.65 12.95 -11.17
C ARG A 8 3.31 11.58 -11.37
N ALA A 9 4.53 11.56 -11.92
CA ALA A 9 5.29 10.33 -12.11
C ALA A 9 5.66 9.66 -10.78
N GLN A 10 6.08 10.43 -9.77
CA GLN A 10 6.44 9.90 -8.45
C GLN A 10 5.23 9.35 -7.69
N LEU A 11 4.09 10.04 -7.76
CA LEU A 11 2.85 9.53 -7.18
C LEU A 11 2.44 8.21 -7.82
N ARG A 12 2.54 8.09 -9.15
CA ARG A 12 2.18 6.84 -9.85
C ARG A 12 3.09 5.68 -9.48
N VAL A 13 4.39 5.94 -9.32
CA VAL A 13 5.34 4.94 -8.80
C VAL A 13 4.96 4.54 -7.38
N LEU A 14 4.62 5.51 -6.52
CA LEU A 14 4.26 5.25 -5.13
C LEU A 14 3.00 4.39 -5.00
N SER A 15 1.96 4.69 -5.79
CA SER A 15 0.75 3.87 -5.87
C SER A 15 1.06 2.42 -6.27
N ASN A 16 1.84 2.24 -7.34
CA ASN A 16 2.25 0.91 -7.80
C ASN A 16 3.05 0.13 -6.74
N VAL A 17 3.94 0.81 -6.01
CA VAL A 17 4.71 0.20 -4.91
C VAL A 17 3.76 -0.29 -3.81
N PHE A 18 2.81 0.55 -3.38
CA PHE A 18 1.85 0.15 -2.36
C PHE A 18 0.90 -0.96 -2.83
N GLY A 19 0.47 -0.93 -4.10
CA GLY A 19 -0.30 -2.02 -4.70
C GLY A 19 0.44 -3.35 -4.69
N ASN A 20 1.74 -3.35 -5.03
CA ASN A 20 2.57 -4.56 -4.95
C ASN A 20 2.74 -5.08 -3.52
N PHE A 21 2.87 -4.18 -2.54
CA PHE A 21 2.96 -4.59 -1.13
C PHE A 21 1.70 -5.32 -0.65
N VAL A 22 0.51 -4.93 -1.12
CA VAL A 22 -0.73 -5.67 -0.82
C VAL A 22 -0.58 -7.15 -1.19
N VAL A 23 -0.09 -7.43 -2.39
CA VAL A 23 0.10 -8.79 -2.90
C VAL A 23 1.13 -9.55 -2.05
N VAL A 24 2.26 -8.91 -1.74
CA VAL A 24 3.31 -9.50 -0.89
C VAL A 24 2.74 -9.92 0.47
N TRP A 25 1.97 -9.05 1.13
CA TRP A 25 1.40 -9.35 2.43
C TRP A 25 0.36 -10.47 2.37
N ILE A 26 -0.48 -10.50 1.33
CA ILE A 26 -1.43 -11.60 1.11
C ILE A 26 -0.70 -12.93 0.91
N VAL A 27 0.34 -12.97 0.08
CA VAL A 27 1.13 -14.18 -0.15
C VAL A 27 1.82 -14.64 1.14
N ALA A 28 2.35 -13.71 1.94
CA ALA A 28 2.99 -14.02 3.22
C ALA A 28 2.03 -14.64 4.25
N MET A 29 0.72 -14.40 4.15
CA MET A 29 -0.29 -15.06 5.01
C MET A 29 -0.30 -16.57 4.84
N PHE A 30 -0.11 -17.09 3.62
CA PHE A 30 -0.15 -18.53 3.35
C PHE A 30 1.09 -19.27 3.91
N GLY A 31 2.17 -18.54 4.18
CA GLY A 31 3.43 -19.12 4.68
C GLY A 31 3.48 -19.32 6.19
N THR A 32 2.49 -18.84 6.96
CA THR A 32 2.54 -18.86 8.43
C THR A 32 1.33 -19.55 9.05
N ARG A 33 1.56 -20.29 10.15
CA ARG A 33 0.50 -20.84 11.02
C ARG A 33 0.30 -20.03 12.30
N ASN A 34 1.07 -18.95 12.47
CA ASN A 34 1.01 -18.10 13.64
C ASN A 34 -0.05 -17.01 13.45
N ILE A 35 -1.05 -17.00 14.33
CA ILE A 35 -2.19 -16.07 14.25
C ILE A 35 -1.79 -14.60 14.40
N LEU A 36 -0.74 -14.29 15.17
CA LEU A 36 -0.22 -12.93 15.30
C LEU A 36 0.42 -12.46 13.99
N VAL A 37 1.18 -13.33 13.32
CA VAL A 37 1.79 -13.03 12.01
C VAL A 37 0.71 -12.88 10.94
N LEU A 38 -0.31 -13.75 10.96
CA LEU A 38 -1.46 -13.63 10.08
C LEU A 38 -2.17 -12.27 10.24
N THR A 39 -2.42 -11.88 11.49
CA THR A 39 -3.08 -10.61 11.83
C THR A 39 -2.23 -9.41 11.38
N ALA A 40 -0.92 -9.44 11.64
CA ALA A 40 0.00 -8.38 11.21
C ALA A 40 0.03 -8.24 9.68
N ASN A 41 0.14 -9.35 8.94
CA ASN A 41 0.09 -9.33 7.48
C ASN A 41 -1.23 -8.76 6.97
N PHE A 42 -2.35 -9.09 7.61
CA PHE A 42 -3.67 -8.58 7.22
C PHE A 42 -3.78 -7.06 7.41
N VAL A 43 -3.31 -6.56 8.55
CA VAL A 43 -3.25 -5.12 8.82
C VAL A 43 -2.34 -4.40 7.82
N LEU A 44 -1.16 -4.95 7.53
CA LEU A 44 -0.21 -4.36 6.57
C LEU A 44 -0.76 -4.35 5.14
N ALA A 45 -1.49 -5.40 4.73
CA ALA A 45 -2.19 -5.43 3.44
C ALA A 45 -3.23 -4.30 3.35
N ILE A 46 -4.04 -4.10 4.38
CA ILE A 46 -5.06 -3.03 4.41
C ILE A 46 -4.40 -1.64 4.36
N ILE A 47 -3.36 -1.41 5.15
CA ILE A 47 -2.66 -0.12 5.18
C ILE A 47 -2.06 0.17 3.79
N SER A 48 -1.40 -0.81 3.19
CA SER A 48 -0.80 -0.68 1.86
C SER A 48 -1.87 -0.37 0.81
N TRP A 49 -3.02 -1.07 0.85
CA TRP A 49 -4.15 -0.78 -0.04
C TRP A 49 -4.64 0.66 0.12
N ARG A 50 -4.90 1.09 1.36
CA ARG A 50 -5.43 2.43 1.64
C ARG A 50 -4.48 3.52 1.16
N LEU A 51 -3.17 3.32 1.31
CA LEU A 51 -2.17 4.24 0.81
C LEU A 51 -2.14 4.28 -0.73
N ALA A 52 -2.20 3.13 -1.40
CA ALA A 52 -2.28 3.08 -2.87
C ALA A 52 -3.50 3.86 -3.39
N VAL A 53 -4.69 3.57 -2.84
CA VAL A 53 -5.93 4.28 -3.20
C VAL A 53 -5.80 5.78 -2.94
N LYS A 54 -5.26 6.18 -1.79
CA LYS A 54 -5.14 7.60 -1.47
C LYS A 54 -4.20 8.34 -2.42
N VAL A 55 -3.15 7.68 -2.89
CA VAL A 55 -2.22 8.24 -3.88
C VAL A 55 -2.87 8.36 -5.26
N GLU A 56 -3.70 7.39 -5.67
CA GLU A 56 -4.48 7.49 -6.90
C GLU A 56 -5.53 8.60 -6.85
N GLU A 57 -6.23 8.79 -5.71
CA GLU A 57 -7.15 9.92 -5.52
C GLU A 57 -6.43 11.26 -5.73
N ILE A 58 -5.23 11.43 -5.15
CA ILE A 58 -4.42 12.65 -5.35
C ILE A 58 -3.99 12.82 -6.82
N LEU A 59 -3.72 11.72 -7.53
CA LEU A 59 -3.35 11.73 -8.95
C LEU A 59 -4.50 12.13 -9.88
N GLU A 60 -5.73 11.78 -9.52
CA GLU A 60 -6.95 12.17 -10.23
C GLU A 60 -7.29 13.65 -10.01
N GLU A 61 -6.92 14.21 -8.87
CA GLU A 61 -7.11 15.63 -8.52
C GLU A 61 -6.05 16.58 -9.15
N LEU A 62 -4.97 16.05 -9.73
CA LEU A 62 -3.84 16.77 -10.37
C LEU A 62 -3.91 16.81 -11.92
#